data_AF-A0A6U8PV02-F1
#
_entry.id   AF-A0A6U8PV02-F1
#
_cell.length_a   1.000
_cell.length_b   1.000
_cell.length_c   1.000
_cell.angle_alpha   90.00
_cell.angle_beta   90.00
_cell.angle_gamma   90.00
#
_symmetry.space_group_name_H-M   'P 1'
#
loop_
_entity.id
_entity.type
_entity.pdbx_description
1 polymer ?
#
loop_
_entity_poly.entity_id
_entity_poly.type
_entity_poly.pdbx_seq_one_letter_code
_entity_poly.pdbx_strand_id
1 'polypeptide(L)'
;MLTTLHACTALRFEATRMSAPAESAAVSAAAMKAAAVAREPFRSGELDRAVASLQKLSDSPIDAQALREFYASSAHHNHKEWARTEQNAAALRNVVGGPGAAAFDTIFARVLGDGNYDAAAAAAEARGESSKPWVVLVTGLNGIRKTTSVHQPWFKEALAAALGDQFGGPAAELPDGANSFFRQLDYMVATLALTEFEALYTLQDVAAYAERKDAIFARYRTAAEASRAWERGVRGAPPLPEHRPV
;
A
#
# COMPACT_ATOMS: atom_id res chain seq x y z
N MET A 1 20.52 -2.63 37.28
CA MET A 1 19.43 -3.31 36.54
C MET A 1 18.62 -2.24 35.84
N LEU A 2 18.81 -2.08 34.53
CA LEU A 2 18.21 -1.02 33.72
C LEU A 2 16.71 -1.24 33.54
N THR A 3 15.91 -0.25 33.90
CA THR A 3 14.49 -0.12 33.53
C THR A 3 14.38 1.05 32.56
N THR A 4 14.46 0.77 31.27
CA THR A 4 14.22 1.77 30.23
C THR A 4 12.74 1.70 29.83
N LEU A 5 11.92 2.52 30.49
CA LEU A 5 10.55 2.77 30.04
C LEU A 5 10.60 3.51 28.69
N HIS A 6 10.17 2.83 27.63
CA HIS A 6 9.90 3.46 26.35
C HIS A 6 8.72 4.41 26.52
N ALA A 7 8.98 5.72 26.37
CA ALA A 7 7.95 6.73 26.28
C ALA A 7 7.13 6.48 25.00
N CYS A 8 5.92 5.99 25.17
CA CYS A 8 4.93 5.91 24.10
C CYS A 8 4.46 7.35 23.84
N THR A 9 5.00 7.98 22.80
CA THR A 9 4.61 9.32 22.35
C THR A 9 3.13 9.29 21.98
N ALA A 10 2.28 9.76 22.88
CA ALA A 10 0.87 9.96 22.62
C ALA A 10 0.73 11.02 21.53
N LEU A 11 0.37 10.59 20.32
CA LEU A 11 -0.12 11.48 19.27
C LEU A 11 -1.35 12.22 19.81
N ARG A 12 -1.16 13.44 20.29
CA ARG A 12 -2.26 14.38 20.54
C ARG A 12 -2.84 14.74 19.18
N PHE A 13 -3.94 14.09 18.83
CA PHE A 13 -4.78 14.51 17.72
C PHE A 13 -5.53 15.76 18.19
N GLU A 14 -4.93 16.94 18.05
CA GLU A 14 -5.66 18.20 18.15
C GLU A 14 -6.67 18.20 17.00
N ALA A 15 -7.92 17.91 17.32
CA ALA A 15 -9.05 18.04 16.41
C ALA A 15 -9.28 19.53 16.14
N THR A 16 -8.40 20.13 15.34
CA THR A 16 -8.67 21.40 14.69
C THR A 16 -9.98 21.21 13.95
N ARG A 17 -11.03 21.92 14.39
CA ARG A 17 -12.31 22.01 13.67
C ARG A 17 -12.00 22.62 12.30
N MET A 18 -11.62 21.78 11.34
CA MET A 18 -11.58 22.14 9.94
C MET A 18 -13.00 22.52 9.58
N SER A 19 -13.22 23.79 9.29
CA SER A 19 -14.47 24.25 8.69
C SER A 19 -14.73 23.37 7.48
N ALA A 20 -15.84 22.62 7.51
CA ALA A 20 -16.17 21.66 6.47
C ALA A 20 -16.13 22.39 5.11
N PRO A 21 -15.30 21.96 4.15
CA PRO A 21 -15.35 22.51 2.81
C PRO A 21 -16.77 22.32 2.26
N ALA A 22 -17.23 23.31 1.50
CA ALA A 22 -18.56 23.36 0.89
C ALA A 22 -18.93 21.99 0.33
N GLU A 23 -20.16 21.58 0.65
CA GLU A 23 -20.84 20.32 0.36
C GLU A 23 -20.58 19.84 -1.09
N SER A 24 -19.43 19.21 -1.30
CA SER A 24 -19.12 18.46 -2.52
C SER A 24 -20.10 17.30 -2.50
N ALA A 25 -21.15 17.37 -3.33
CA ALA A 25 -22.18 16.34 -3.47
C ALA A 25 -21.54 14.95 -3.34
N ALA A 26 -21.71 14.33 -2.17
CA ALA A 26 -21.04 13.08 -1.86
C ALA A 26 -21.52 12.05 -2.87
N VAL A 27 -20.60 11.49 -3.66
CA VAL A 27 -20.92 10.37 -4.57
C VAL A 27 -21.56 9.29 -3.71
N SER A 28 -22.72 8.72 -4.07
CA SER A 28 -23.31 7.67 -3.22
C SER A 28 -22.39 6.45 -3.12
N ALA A 29 -22.43 5.74 -1.99
CA ALA A 29 -21.64 4.52 -1.79
C ALA A 29 -21.95 3.47 -2.88
N ALA A 30 -23.23 3.31 -3.23
CA ALA A 30 -23.67 2.48 -4.35
C ALA A 30 -23.00 2.85 -5.69
N ALA A 31 -22.92 4.14 -6.03
CA ALA A 31 -22.30 4.59 -7.28
C ALA A 31 -20.78 4.32 -7.31
N MET A 32 -20.08 4.52 -6.19
CA MET A 32 -18.65 4.18 -6.09
C MET A 32 -18.41 2.67 -6.27
N LYS A 33 -19.25 1.82 -5.67
CA LYS A 33 -19.16 0.37 -5.83
C LYS A 33 -19.45 -0.06 -7.27
N ALA A 34 -20.48 0.49 -7.89
CA ALA A 34 -20.80 0.20 -9.28
C ALA A 34 -19.63 0.56 -10.21
N ALA A 35 -19.04 1.76 -10.05
CA ALA A 35 -17.88 2.20 -10.81
C ALA A 35 -16.65 1.30 -10.59
N ALA A 36 -16.43 0.83 -9.35
CA ALA A 36 -15.35 -0.11 -9.03
C ALA A 36 -15.54 -1.48 -9.72
N VAL A 37 -16.76 -2.03 -9.70
CA VAL A 37 -17.09 -3.30 -10.37
C VAL A 37 -16.94 -3.18 -11.88
N ALA A 38 -17.43 -2.08 -12.46
CA ALA A 38 -17.31 -1.78 -13.88
C ALA A 38 -15.88 -1.39 -14.31
N ARG A 39 -14.96 -1.20 -13.35
CA ARG A 39 -13.59 -0.72 -13.58
C ARG A 39 -13.58 0.59 -14.38
N GLU A 40 -14.49 1.50 -14.04
CA GLU A 40 -14.52 2.83 -14.62
C GLU A 40 -13.27 3.62 -14.19
N PRO A 41 -12.65 4.41 -15.09
CA PRO A 41 -11.67 5.42 -14.70
C PRO A 41 -12.19 6.33 -13.57
N PHE A 42 -11.28 6.89 -12.79
CA PHE A 42 -11.64 7.87 -11.76
C PHE A 42 -12.22 9.12 -12.42
N ARG A 43 -13.32 9.61 -11.87
CA ARG A 43 -13.96 10.87 -12.28
C ARG A 43 -13.14 12.05 -11.76
N SER A 44 -13.34 13.23 -12.36
CA SER A 44 -12.61 14.45 -11.98
C SER A 44 -12.53 14.66 -10.46
N GLY A 45 -13.67 14.64 -9.76
CA GLY A 45 -13.68 14.87 -8.31
C GLY A 45 -13.05 13.74 -7.50
N GLU A 46 -13.04 12.49 -8.00
CA GLU A 46 -12.32 11.39 -7.34
C GLU A 46 -10.81 11.58 -7.48
N LEU A 47 -10.34 12.01 -8.65
CA LEU A 47 -8.94 12.35 -8.88
C LEU A 47 -8.49 13.50 -7.97
N ASP A 48 -9.29 14.58 -7.87
CA ASP A 48 -8.97 15.73 -7.02
C ASP A 48 -8.83 15.31 -5.55
N ARG A 49 -9.70 14.44 -5.05
CA ARG A 49 -9.63 13.94 -3.67
C ARG A 49 -8.47 12.96 -3.44
N ALA A 50 -8.13 12.13 -4.43
CA ALA A 50 -6.96 11.25 -4.35
C ALA A 50 -5.67 12.07 -4.28
N VAL A 51 -5.53 13.09 -5.14
CA VAL A 51 -4.36 14.00 -5.15
C VAL A 51 -4.29 14.80 -3.85
N ALA A 52 -5.41 15.38 -3.39
CA ALA A 52 -5.46 16.13 -2.14
C ALA A 52 -5.09 15.25 -0.93
N SER A 53 -5.44 13.96 -0.94
CA SER A 53 -5.06 13.01 0.10
C SER A 53 -3.54 12.86 0.21
N LEU A 54 -2.85 12.73 -0.94
CA LEU A 54 -1.38 12.64 -0.96
C LEU A 54 -0.72 13.96 -0.55
N GLN A 55 -1.25 15.09 -0.99
CA GLN A 55 -0.71 16.41 -0.64
C GLN A 55 -0.85 16.69 0.86
N LYS A 56 -1.94 16.29 1.51
CA LYS A 56 -2.12 16.43 2.97
C LYS A 56 -1.10 15.63 3.79
N LEU A 57 -0.58 14.54 3.22
CA LEU A 57 0.38 13.67 3.87
C LEU A 57 1.83 14.05 3.56
N SER A 58 2.06 14.97 2.64
CA SER A 58 3.40 15.34 2.20
C SER A 58 3.79 16.72 2.71
N ASP A 59 4.94 16.80 3.37
CA ASP A 59 5.58 18.07 3.71
C ASP A 59 6.35 18.67 2.51
N SER A 60 6.51 17.89 1.44
CA SER A 60 7.19 18.30 0.20
C SER A 60 6.19 18.60 -0.92
N PRO A 61 6.48 19.55 -1.82
CA PRO A 61 5.66 19.77 -3.01
C PRO A 61 5.60 18.52 -3.88
N ILE A 62 4.40 18.20 -4.38
CA ILE A 62 4.18 17.14 -5.36
C ILE A 62 3.51 17.75 -6.59
N ASP A 63 3.88 17.28 -7.78
CA ASP A 63 3.19 17.64 -9.01
C ASP A 63 1.77 17.03 -9.02
N ALA A 64 0.80 17.87 -8.65
CA ALA A 64 -0.61 17.52 -8.56
C ALA A 64 -1.18 17.09 -9.92
N GLN A 65 -0.74 17.72 -11.00
CA GLN A 65 -1.23 17.43 -12.35
C GLN A 65 -0.70 16.08 -12.83
N ALA A 66 0.60 15.80 -12.62
CA ALA A 66 1.18 14.51 -12.95
C ALA A 66 0.54 13.36 -12.14
N LEU A 67 0.26 13.57 -10.84
CA LEU A 67 -0.48 12.59 -10.04
C LEU A 67 -1.90 12.35 -10.57
N ARG A 68 -2.59 13.42 -10.96
CA ARG A 68 -3.94 13.34 -11.52
C ARG A 68 -3.95 12.53 -12.81
N GLU A 69 -3.03 12.79 -13.72
CA GLU A 69 -2.86 12.05 -14.97
C GLU A 69 -2.50 10.58 -14.72
N PHE A 70 -1.60 10.33 -13.76
CA PHE A 70 -1.25 8.98 -13.34
C PHE A 70 -2.49 8.20 -12.86
N TYR A 71 -3.29 8.74 -11.94
CA TYR A 71 -4.47 8.03 -11.44
C TYR A 71 -5.56 7.90 -12.49
N ALA A 72 -5.77 8.89 -13.35
CA ALA A 72 -6.74 8.81 -14.43
C ALA A 72 -6.44 7.64 -15.37
N SER A 73 -5.17 7.46 -15.71
CA SER A 73 -4.71 6.40 -16.62
C SER A 73 -4.59 5.04 -15.93
N SER A 74 -4.24 4.96 -14.64
CA SER A 74 -3.86 3.69 -14.00
C SER A 74 -4.86 3.10 -13.02
N ALA A 75 -5.65 3.94 -12.33
CA ALA A 75 -6.40 3.55 -11.12
C ALA A 75 -7.56 2.58 -11.36
N HIS A 76 -7.88 2.23 -12.60
CA HIS A 76 -8.99 1.35 -12.97
C HIS A 76 -8.51 0.00 -13.54
N HIS A 77 -7.20 -0.16 -13.72
CA HIS A 77 -6.63 -1.38 -14.30
C HIS A 77 -6.64 -2.56 -13.33
N ASN A 78 -6.69 -3.76 -13.89
CA ASN A 78 -6.67 -4.98 -13.11
C ASN A 78 -5.27 -5.23 -12.57
N HIS A 79 -5.13 -5.32 -11.24
CA HIS A 79 -3.84 -5.59 -10.57
C HIS A 79 -3.21 -6.93 -10.95
N LYS A 80 -3.96 -7.84 -11.57
CA LYS A 80 -3.43 -9.11 -12.11
C LYS A 80 -2.65 -8.94 -13.42
N GLU A 81 -2.70 -7.77 -14.06
CA GLU A 81 -1.91 -7.43 -15.24
C GLU A 81 -0.49 -6.98 -14.83
N TRP A 82 0.35 -7.93 -14.43
CA TRP A 82 1.66 -7.66 -13.81
C TRP A 82 2.55 -6.70 -14.60
N ALA A 83 2.71 -6.90 -15.91
CA ALA A 83 3.51 -6.00 -16.75
C ALA A 83 3.02 -4.54 -16.70
N ARG A 84 1.69 -4.34 -16.66
CA ARG A 84 1.09 -3.01 -16.55
C ARG A 84 1.25 -2.46 -15.13
N THR A 85 1.10 -3.29 -14.11
CA THR A 85 1.35 -2.93 -12.71
C THR A 85 2.79 -2.42 -12.51
N GLU A 86 3.77 -3.08 -13.14
CA GLU A 86 5.17 -2.63 -13.10
C GLU A 86 5.39 -1.29 -13.82
N GLN A 87 4.75 -1.09 -14.97
CA GLN A 87 4.79 0.19 -15.69
C GLN A 87 4.18 1.31 -14.84
N ASN A 88 3.05 1.06 -14.18
CA ASN A 88 2.41 2.01 -13.28
C ASN A 88 3.30 2.34 -12.07
N ALA A 89 3.97 1.35 -11.49
CA ALA A 89 4.92 1.58 -10.41
C ALA A 89 6.07 2.50 -10.84
N ALA A 90 6.64 2.28 -12.03
CA ALA A 90 7.67 3.15 -12.59
C ALA A 90 7.14 4.57 -12.89
N ALA A 91 5.93 4.68 -13.44
CA ALA A 91 5.29 5.95 -13.73
C ALA A 91 5.06 6.77 -12.46
N LEU A 92 4.49 6.17 -11.41
CA LEU A 92 4.30 6.84 -10.12
C LEU A 92 5.64 7.29 -9.53
N ARG A 93 6.68 6.44 -9.64
CA ARG A 93 8.02 6.78 -9.16
C ARG A 93 8.59 8.05 -9.82
N ASN A 94 8.27 8.29 -11.09
CA ASN A 94 8.67 9.52 -11.77
C ASN A 94 7.94 10.77 -11.25
N VAL A 95 6.79 10.60 -10.58
CA VAL A 95 5.99 11.70 -10.05
C VAL A 95 6.35 12.02 -8.59
N VAL A 96 6.42 11.01 -7.73
CA VAL A 96 6.63 11.19 -6.28
C VAL A 96 8.02 10.76 -5.80
N GLY A 97 8.86 10.22 -6.69
CA GLY A 97 10.09 9.55 -6.31
C GLY A 97 9.85 8.11 -5.85
N GLY A 98 10.90 7.48 -5.32
CA GLY A 98 10.81 6.18 -4.66
C GLY A 98 11.27 6.27 -3.20
N PRO A 99 11.41 5.14 -2.49
CA PRO A 99 11.97 5.11 -1.15
C PRO A 99 13.29 5.91 -1.07
N GLY A 100 13.40 6.79 -0.07
CA GLY A 100 14.49 7.76 0.10
C GLY A 100 14.21 9.15 -0.47
N ALA A 101 13.15 9.33 -1.26
CA ALA A 101 12.69 10.66 -1.68
C ALA A 101 11.76 11.24 -0.62
N ALA A 102 11.99 12.50 -0.24
CA ALA A 102 11.27 13.14 0.88
C ALA A 102 9.74 13.05 0.77
N ALA A 103 9.16 13.40 -0.38
CA ALA A 103 7.71 13.30 -0.60
C ALA A 103 7.21 11.85 -0.45
N PHE A 104 7.92 10.89 -1.07
CA PHE A 104 7.56 9.48 -1.01
C PHE A 104 7.57 8.95 0.41
N ASP A 105 8.65 9.21 1.14
CA ASP A 105 8.86 8.68 2.49
C ASP A 105 7.83 9.25 3.46
N THR A 106 7.46 10.54 3.36
CA THR A 106 6.40 11.10 4.22
C THR A 106 5.02 10.53 3.87
N ILE A 107 4.65 10.48 2.59
CA ILE A 107 3.34 9.96 2.14
C ILE A 107 3.15 8.49 2.56
N PHE A 108 4.18 7.68 2.37
CA PHE A 108 4.14 6.24 2.57
C PHE A 108 4.80 5.81 3.88
N ALA A 109 5.09 6.72 4.80
CA ALA A 109 5.83 6.45 6.05
C ALA A 109 5.29 5.22 6.80
N ARG A 110 3.95 5.16 6.98
CA ARG A 110 3.30 4.05 7.65
C ARG A 110 3.32 2.76 6.82
N VAL A 111 3.19 2.86 5.50
CA VAL A 111 3.25 1.71 4.60
C VAL A 111 4.65 1.09 4.63
N LEU A 112 5.70 1.91 4.65
CA LEU A 112 7.10 1.48 4.69
C LEU A 112 7.48 0.96 6.08
N GLY A 113 7.20 1.74 7.13
CA GLY A 113 7.57 1.43 8.51
C GLY A 113 6.87 0.20 9.05
N ASP A 114 5.53 0.22 9.14
CA ASP A 114 4.76 -0.91 9.65
C ASP A 114 4.78 -2.11 8.68
N GLY A 115 5.16 -1.89 7.43
CA GLY A 115 5.39 -2.94 6.45
C GLY A 115 6.75 -3.62 6.57
N ASN A 116 7.66 -3.14 7.41
CA ASN A 116 9.03 -3.67 7.56
C ASN A 116 9.89 -3.52 6.28
N TYR A 117 9.75 -2.40 5.56
CA TYR A 117 10.45 -2.19 4.29
C TYR A 117 11.97 -2.21 4.45
N ASP A 118 12.53 -1.49 5.43
CA ASP A 118 13.97 -1.34 5.58
C ASP A 118 14.67 -2.66 5.89
N ALA A 119 14.11 -3.48 6.79
CA ALA A 119 14.69 -4.78 7.10
C ALA A 119 14.57 -5.75 5.92
N ALA A 120 13.47 -5.69 5.17
CA ALA A 120 13.30 -6.48 3.95
C ALA A 120 14.28 -6.07 2.86
N ALA A 121 14.49 -4.77 2.67
CA ALA A 121 15.49 -4.23 1.76
C ALA A 121 16.89 -4.69 2.19
N ALA A 122 17.29 -4.48 3.44
CA ALA A 122 18.59 -4.92 3.96
C ALA A 122 18.80 -6.43 3.84
N ALA A 123 17.77 -7.24 4.12
CA ALA A 123 17.82 -8.68 3.95
C ALA A 123 17.98 -9.08 2.48
N ALA A 124 17.29 -8.41 1.56
CA ALA A 124 17.46 -8.63 0.13
C ALA A 124 18.85 -8.21 -0.37
N GLU A 125 19.42 -7.14 0.18
CA GLU A 125 20.78 -6.68 -0.14
C GLU A 125 21.89 -7.60 0.38
N ALA A 126 21.68 -8.23 1.54
CA ALA A 126 22.64 -9.14 2.16
C ALA A 126 22.66 -10.54 1.50
N ARG A 127 21.71 -10.83 0.60
CA ARG A 127 21.67 -12.09 -0.14
C ARG A 127 22.71 -12.09 -1.26
N GLY A 128 23.30 -13.25 -1.53
CA GLY A 128 24.27 -13.41 -2.62
C GLY A 128 23.64 -13.13 -3.99
N GLU A 129 24.44 -12.77 -4.99
CA GLU A 129 23.96 -12.45 -6.35
C GLU A 129 23.15 -13.59 -7.00
N SER A 130 23.40 -14.84 -6.60
CA SER A 130 22.66 -16.03 -7.06
C SER A 130 21.37 -16.31 -6.27
N SER A 131 21.16 -15.64 -5.15
CA SER A 131 20.00 -15.81 -4.28
C SER A 131 18.88 -14.87 -4.72
N LYS A 132 17.73 -15.43 -5.13
CA LYS A 132 16.55 -14.61 -5.45
C LYS A 132 16.12 -13.79 -4.22
N PRO A 133 15.80 -12.49 -4.36
CA PRO A 133 15.26 -11.71 -3.26
C PRO A 133 13.88 -12.23 -2.90
N TRP A 134 13.56 -12.27 -1.61
CA TRP A 134 12.21 -12.56 -1.18
C TRP A 134 11.42 -11.27 -1.16
N VAL A 135 10.45 -11.15 -2.07
CA VAL A 135 9.37 -10.19 -1.91
C VAL A 135 8.13 -10.98 -1.56
N VAL A 136 7.80 -11.04 -0.26
CA VAL A 136 6.52 -11.63 0.16
C VAL A 136 5.42 -10.61 -0.05
N LEU A 137 4.82 -10.66 -1.22
CA LEU A 137 3.58 -9.95 -1.47
C LEU A 137 2.45 -10.66 -0.72
N VAL A 138 2.19 -10.28 0.53
CA VAL A 138 0.95 -10.67 1.21
C VAL A 138 -0.20 -9.89 0.61
N THR A 139 -0.80 -10.42 -0.45
CA THR A 139 -1.99 -9.84 -1.05
C THR A 139 -3.25 -10.21 -0.24
N GLY A 140 -4.08 -9.21 0.07
CA GLY A 140 -5.45 -9.41 0.54
C GLY A 140 -5.80 -8.68 1.83
N LEU A 141 -7.05 -8.22 1.90
CA LEU A 141 -7.74 -7.63 3.05
C LEU A 141 -7.95 -8.68 4.14
N ASN A 142 -6.94 -8.92 4.98
CA ASN A 142 -7.03 -9.57 6.29
C ASN A 142 -5.69 -9.41 7.03
N GLY A 143 -5.20 -8.16 7.06
CA GLY A 143 -3.81 -7.80 7.29
C GLY A 143 -3.27 -8.06 8.70
N ILE A 144 -4.09 -8.26 9.73
CA ILE A 144 -3.54 -8.57 11.07
C ILE A 144 -3.28 -10.07 11.21
N ARG A 145 -4.26 -10.93 10.90
CA ARG A 145 -4.13 -12.39 11.16
C ARG A 145 -3.04 -13.05 10.32
N LYS A 146 -2.91 -12.68 9.04
CA LYS A 146 -1.87 -13.22 8.14
C LYS A 146 -0.48 -12.73 8.53
N THR A 147 -0.37 -11.44 8.86
CA THR A 147 0.91 -10.82 9.22
C THR A 147 1.36 -11.29 10.61
N THR A 148 0.46 -11.60 11.55
CA THR A 148 0.88 -12.23 12.81
C THR A 148 1.44 -13.64 12.60
N SER A 149 0.88 -14.43 11.67
CA SER A 149 1.36 -15.80 11.40
C SER A 149 2.78 -15.83 10.86
N VAL A 150 3.18 -14.90 10.00
CA VAL A 150 4.55 -14.85 9.43
C VAL A 150 5.62 -14.50 10.46
N HIS A 151 5.25 -13.91 11.61
CA HIS A 151 6.16 -13.68 12.73
C HIS A 151 6.24 -14.87 13.70
N GLN A 152 5.45 -15.93 13.50
CA GLN A 152 5.47 -17.07 14.41
C GLN A 152 6.71 -17.95 14.16
N PRO A 153 7.34 -18.49 15.22
CA PRO A 153 8.54 -19.32 15.09
C PRO A 153 8.37 -20.53 14.14
N TRP A 154 7.16 -21.09 14.07
CA TRP A 154 6.85 -22.26 13.22
C TRP A 154 6.63 -21.91 11.74
N PHE A 155 6.55 -20.62 11.37
CA PHE A 155 6.13 -20.23 10.02
C PHE A 155 7.06 -20.73 8.92
N LYS A 156 8.39 -20.60 9.10
CA LYS A 156 9.36 -21.05 8.10
C LYS A 156 9.34 -22.56 7.90
N GLU A 157 9.12 -23.33 8.97
CA GLU A 157 8.98 -24.78 8.88
C GLU A 157 7.71 -25.15 8.10
N ALA A 158 6.59 -24.49 8.41
CA ALA A 158 5.34 -24.69 7.68
C ALA A 158 5.46 -24.30 6.20
N LEU A 159 6.16 -23.20 5.89
CA LEU A 159 6.41 -22.77 4.52
C LEU A 159 7.34 -23.73 3.77
N ALA A 160 8.40 -24.21 4.41
CA ALA A 160 9.29 -25.23 3.83
C ALA A 160 8.53 -26.51 3.48
N ALA A 161 7.68 -26.99 4.40
CA ALA A 161 6.85 -28.15 4.18
C ALA A 161 5.85 -27.95 3.01
N ALA A 162 5.26 -26.75 2.90
CA ALA A 162 4.34 -26.42 1.82
C ALA A 162 5.00 -26.34 0.43
N LEU A 163 6.25 -25.86 0.38
CA LEU A 163 7.04 -25.79 -0.86
C LEU A 163 7.56 -27.16 -1.29
N GLY A 164 7.83 -28.07 -0.33
CA GLY A 164 8.40 -29.38 -0.59
C GLY A 164 9.69 -29.27 -1.41
N ASP A 165 9.83 -30.12 -2.43
CA ASP A 165 11.04 -30.17 -3.27
C ASP A 165 11.20 -28.96 -4.21
N GLN A 166 10.23 -28.04 -4.27
CA GLN A 166 10.35 -26.82 -5.07
C GLN A 166 11.36 -25.82 -4.48
N PHE A 167 11.70 -25.97 -3.20
CA PHE A 167 12.72 -25.15 -2.53
C PHE A 167 13.83 -26.03 -1.96
N GLY A 168 14.97 -26.08 -2.67
CA GLY A 168 16.15 -26.84 -2.24
C GLY A 168 17.08 -26.10 -1.27
N GLY A 169 16.70 -24.91 -0.79
CA GLY A 169 17.49 -24.11 0.14
C GLY A 169 17.20 -24.42 1.61
N PRO A 170 17.99 -23.88 2.56
CA PRO A 170 17.72 -24.06 3.98
C PRO A 170 16.46 -23.31 4.42
N ALA A 171 15.63 -23.92 5.26
CA ALA A 171 14.38 -23.30 5.75
C ALA A 171 14.62 -21.96 6.46
N ALA A 172 15.78 -21.76 7.09
CA ALA A 172 16.15 -20.49 7.73
C ALA A 172 16.20 -19.30 6.74
N GLU A 173 16.51 -19.58 5.47
CA GLU A 173 16.54 -18.56 4.42
C GLU A 173 15.15 -18.20 3.90
N LEU A 174 14.10 -18.97 4.22
CA LEU A 174 12.75 -18.65 3.79
C LEU A 174 12.28 -17.31 4.37
N PRO A 175 11.32 -16.66 3.70
CA PRO A 175 10.83 -15.41 4.18
C PRO A 175 10.00 -15.58 5.46
N ASP A 176 10.06 -14.60 6.34
CA ASP A 176 9.24 -14.44 7.54
C ASP A 176 8.97 -12.96 7.82
N GLY A 177 8.37 -12.71 8.97
CA GLY A 177 8.12 -11.37 9.49
C GLY A 177 9.36 -10.48 9.65
N ALA A 178 10.56 -11.04 9.80
CA ALA A 178 11.78 -10.28 10.07
C ALA A 178 12.50 -9.83 8.78
N ASN A 179 12.41 -10.62 7.71
CA ASN A 179 13.16 -10.39 6.48
C ASN A 179 12.29 -10.06 5.25
N SER A 180 10.98 -9.84 5.44
CA SER A 180 10.04 -9.59 4.36
C SER A 180 9.27 -8.30 4.54
N PHE A 181 8.89 -7.70 3.41
CA PHE A 181 8.06 -6.51 3.36
C PHE A 181 6.58 -6.90 3.24
N PHE A 182 5.76 -6.45 4.18
CA PHE A 182 4.33 -6.69 4.23
C PHE A 182 3.56 -5.47 3.76
N ARG A 183 3.22 -5.49 2.48
CA ARG A 183 2.35 -4.47 1.91
C ARG A 183 0.94 -4.58 2.50
N GLN A 184 0.65 -3.76 3.49
CA GLN A 184 -0.69 -3.66 4.04
C GLN A 184 -1.56 -2.83 3.09
N LEU A 185 -2.37 -3.52 2.27
CA LEU A 185 -3.27 -2.88 1.31
C LEU A 185 -4.18 -1.85 2.00
N ASP A 186 -4.56 -2.10 3.24
CA ASP A 186 -5.40 -1.20 4.02
C ASP A 186 -4.72 0.14 4.30
N TYR A 187 -3.41 0.14 4.58
CA TYR A 187 -2.64 1.37 4.72
C TYR A 187 -2.53 2.11 3.40
N MET A 188 -2.31 1.39 2.31
CA MET A 188 -2.29 2.02 0.99
C MET A 188 -3.63 2.67 0.65
N VAL A 189 -4.74 1.98 0.86
CA VAL A 189 -6.07 2.55 0.62
C VAL A 189 -6.32 3.74 1.54
N ALA A 190 -5.94 3.67 2.81
CA ALA A 190 -6.06 4.78 3.74
C ALA A 190 -5.23 6.00 3.34
N THR A 191 -4.00 5.80 2.85
CA THR A 191 -3.13 6.86 2.30
C THR A 191 -3.79 7.53 1.08
N LEU A 192 -4.26 6.74 0.11
CA LEU A 192 -4.80 7.27 -1.15
C LEU A 192 -6.20 7.89 -1.00
N ALA A 193 -6.99 7.40 -0.03
CA ALA A 193 -8.36 7.80 0.19
C ALA A 193 -8.55 8.61 1.48
N LEU A 194 -7.49 9.24 2.01
CA LEU A 194 -7.54 10.01 3.27
C LEU A 194 -8.72 10.97 3.30
N THR A 195 -8.92 11.74 2.24
CA THR A 195 -10.02 12.72 2.15
C THR A 195 -11.40 12.05 2.16
N GLU A 196 -11.54 10.84 1.62
CA GLU A 196 -12.79 10.08 1.71
C GLU A 196 -13.00 9.53 3.13
N PHE A 197 -11.93 9.11 3.80
CA PHE A 197 -11.99 8.62 5.18
C PHE A 197 -12.29 9.75 6.18
N GLU A 198 -11.77 10.96 5.98
CA GLU A 198 -12.15 12.13 6.77
C GLU A 198 -13.67 12.36 6.72
N ALA A 199 -14.26 12.34 5.51
CA ALA A 199 -15.69 12.48 5.33
C ALA A 199 -16.46 11.29 5.96
N LEU A 200 -15.95 10.06 5.80
CA LEU A 200 -16.51 8.87 6.42
C LEU A 200 -16.63 9.02 7.93
N TYR A 201 -15.60 9.55 8.61
CA TYR A 201 -15.57 9.68 10.06
C TYR A 201 -16.51 10.75 10.62
N THR A 202 -17.12 11.59 9.78
CA THR A 202 -18.19 12.51 10.20
C THR A 202 -19.57 11.83 10.29
N LEU A 203 -19.74 10.65 9.67
CA LEU A 203 -21.01 9.93 9.67
C LEU A 203 -21.31 9.36 11.06
N GLN A 204 -22.51 9.63 11.55
CA GLN A 204 -23.01 9.08 12.82
C GLN A 204 -23.83 7.80 12.62
N ASP A 205 -24.44 7.64 11.44
CA ASP A 205 -25.21 6.45 11.12
C ASP A 205 -24.28 5.27 10.80
N VAL A 206 -24.42 4.19 11.56
CA VAL A 206 -23.53 3.02 11.50
C VAL A 206 -23.68 2.27 10.18
N ALA A 207 -24.90 2.19 9.63
CA ALA A 207 -25.13 1.48 8.37
C ALA A 207 -24.52 2.25 7.19
N ALA A 208 -24.75 3.56 7.11
CA ALA A 208 -24.15 4.44 6.12
C ALA A 208 -22.62 4.47 6.24
N TYR A 209 -22.08 4.48 7.46
CA TYR A 209 -20.64 4.35 7.69
C TYR A 209 -20.10 3.03 7.12
N ALA A 210 -20.73 1.90 7.45
CA ALA A 210 -20.27 0.59 6.98
C ALA A 210 -20.33 0.49 5.44
N GLU A 211 -21.42 0.94 4.82
CA GLU A 211 -21.60 0.94 3.37
C GLU A 211 -20.57 1.84 2.67
N ARG A 212 -20.38 3.07 3.21
CA ARG A 212 -19.41 4.02 2.67
C ARG A 212 -17.98 3.51 2.78
N LYS A 213 -17.63 2.89 3.92
CA LYS A 213 -16.32 2.28 4.11
C LYS A 213 -16.06 1.21 3.05
N ASP A 214 -16.98 0.27 2.88
CA ASP A 214 -16.88 -0.79 1.87
C ASP A 214 -16.72 -0.21 0.45
N ALA A 215 -17.48 0.84 0.13
CA ALA A 215 -17.39 1.53 -1.15
C ALA A 215 -16.03 2.20 -1.39
N ILE A 216 -15.44 2.84 -0.38
CA ILE A 216 -14.09 3.44 -0.47
C ILE A 216 -13.06 2.33 -0.75
N PHE A 217 -13.10 1.23 0.01
CA PHE A 217 -12.19 0.10 -0.20
C PHE A 217 -12.32 -0.51 -1.59
N ALA A 218 -13.56 -0.72 -2.06
CA ALA A 218 -13.78 -1.24 -3.41
C ALA A 218 -13.22 -0.31 -4.48
N ARG A 219 -13.46 1.01 -4.35
CA ARG A 219 -13.10 2.01 -5.36
C ARG A 219 -11.60 2.30 -5.42
N TYR A 220 -10.94 2.40 -4.28
CA TYR A 220 -9.52 2.78 -4.20
C TYR A 220 -8.57 1.59 -4.25
N ARG A 221 -9.07 0.35 -4.24
CA ARG A 221 -8.23 -0.85 -4.32
C ARG A 221 -7.31 -0.84 -5.54
N THR A 222 -7.85 -0.61 -6.73
CA THR A 222 -7.05 -0.63 -7.97
C THR A 222 -6.03 0.51 -8.01
N ALA A 223 -6.35 1.69 -7.45
CA ALA A 223 -5.38 2.77 -7.26
C ALA A 223 -4.23 2.36 -6.30
N ALA A 224 -4.57 1.72 -5.18
CA ALA A 224 -3.60 1.20 -4.21
C ALA A 224 -2.74 0.08 -4.79
N GLU A 225 -3.27 -0.68 -5.74
CA GLU A 225 -2.54 -1.69 -6.51
C GLU A 225 -1.66 -1.10 -7.61
N ALA A 226 -2.06 0.00 -8.23
CA ALA A 226 -1.23 0.71 -9.21
C ALA A 226 -0.07 1.47 -8.56
N SER A 227 -0.20 1.85 -7.28
CA SER A 227 0.75 2.71 -6.58
C SER A 227 1.97 1.98 -5.98
N ARG A 228 2.48 0.92 -6.63
CA ARG A 228 3.55 0.05 -6.10
C ARG A 228 4.98 0.55 -6.35
N ALA A 229 5.22 1.86 -6.21
CA ALA A 229 6.48 2.49 -6.59
C ALA A 229 7.72 2.00 -5.78
N TRP A 230 7.52 1.28 -4.66
CA TRP A 230 8.59 0.63 -3.88
C TRP A 230 9.08 -0.71 -4.46
N GLU A 231 8.35 -1.37 -5.38
CA GLU A 231 8.68 -2.74 -5.85
C GLU A 231 9.98 -2.83 -6.67
N ARG A 232 10.55 -1.69 -7.11
CA ARG A 232 11.86 -1.62 -7.78
C ARG A 232 12.89 -0.79 -7.00
N GLY A 233 12.63 -0.47 -5.73
CA GLY A 233 13.56 0.27 -4.85
C GLY A 233 14.74 -0.58 -4.38
N VAL A 234 14.57 -1.91 -4.35
CA VAL A 234 15.60 -2.85 -3.91
C VAL A 234 16.45 -3.25 -5.13
N ARG A 235 17.49 -2.44 -5.38
CA ARG A 235 18.65 -2.67 -6.27
C ARG A 235 18.40 -3.35 -7.61
N GLY A 236 18.34 -2.57 -8.70
CA GLY A 236 18.78 -3.01 -10.04
C GLY A 236 18.33 -4.40 -10.49
N ALA A 237 17.26 -4.93 -9.90
CA ALA A 237 16.94 -6.33 -10.00
C ALA A 237 16.43 -6.51 -11.42
N PRO A 238 16.95 -7.50 -12.17
CA PRO A 238 16.36 -7.82 -13.45
C PRO A 238 14.85 -7.97 -13.26
N PRO A 239 14.02 -7.48 -14.20
CA PRO A 239 12.58 -7.63 -14.13
C PRO A 239 12.24 -9.07 -13.75
N LEU A 240 11.24 -9.26 -12.88
CA LEU A 240 10.81 -10.61 -12.48
C LEU A 240 10.62 -11.43 -13.78
N PRO A 241 11.23 -12.63 -13.88
CA PRO A 241 11.09 -13.43 -15.09
C PRO A 241 9.62 -13.60 -15.38
N GLU A 242 9.22 -13.39 -16.64
CA GLU A 242 7.84 -13.53 -17.09
C GLU A 242 7.25 -14.79 -16.48
N HIS A 243 6.25 -14.61 -15.61
CA HIS A 243 5.54 -15.72 -15.01
C HIS A 243 4.97 -16.56 -16.16
N ARG A 244 5.58 -17.72 -16.43
CA ARG A 244 4.89 -18.76 -17.20
C ARG A 244 3.63 -19.10 -16.41
N PRO A 245 2.44 -18.99 -17.01
CA PRO A 245 1.22 -19.41 -16.33
C PRO A 245 1.40 -20.88 -15.94
N VAL A 246 1.12 -21.16 -14.66
CA VAL A 246 0.91 -22.52 -14.15
C VAL A 246 -0.47 -22.99 -14.62
#